data_AF-A0A1F5EDV9-F1
#
_entry.id   AF-A0A1F5EDV9-F1
#
_cell.length_a   1.000
_cell.length_b   1.000
_cell.length_c   1.000
_cell.angle_alpha   90.00
_cell.angle_beta   90.00
_cell.angle_gamma   90.00
#
_symmetry.space_group_name_H-M   'P 1'
#
loop_
_entity.id
_entity.type
_entity.pdbx_description
1 polymer ?
#
loop_
_entity_poly.entity_id
_entity_poly.type
_entity_poly.pdbx_seq_one_letter_code
_entity_poly.pdbx_strand_id
1 'polypeptide(L)' 'MIKKIQAYFQGVITETKKVTWPNRQQIINHTVTVLVTVAIATIIFGSIDFGLSKILEMVILGR' A
#
# COMPACT_ATOMS: atom_id res chain seq x y z
N MET A 1 -8.27 11.99 -37.65
CA MET A 1 -8.02 11.04 -36.53
C MET A 1 -7.62 11.75 -35.24
N ILE A 2 -6.66 12.68 -35.26
CA ILE A 2 -6.23 13.48 -34.10
C ILE A 2 -7.39 14.22 -33.40
N LYS A 3 -8.33 14.82 -34.16
CA LYS A 3 -9.52 15.50 -33.60
C LYS A 3 -10.45 14.57 -32.80
N LYS A 4 -10.56 13.29 -33.17
CA LYS A 4 -11.39 12.30 -32.42
C LYS A 4 -10.74 11.95 -31.09
N ILE A 5 -9.43 11.81 -31.06
CA ILE A 5 -8.65 11.53 -29.84
C ILE A 5 -8.77 12.72 -28.88
N GLN A 6 -8.60 13.95 -29.38
CA GLN A 6 -8.76 15.15 -28.56
C GLN A 6 -10.16 15.27 -27.93
N ALA A 7 -11.22 14.99 -28.71
CA ALA A 7 -12.59 14.97 -28.20
C ALA A 7 -12.81 13.86 -27.15
N TYR A 8 -12.19 12.68 -27.34
CA TYR A 8 -12.25 11.58 -26.37
C TYR A 8 -11.61 11.97 -25.02
N PHE A 9 -10.40 12.55 -25.03
CA PHE A 9 -9.74 13.03 -23.81
C PHE A 9 -10.55 14.13 -23.11
N GLN A 10 -11.19 15.02 -23.86
CA GLN A 10 -12.09 16.03 -23.31
C GLN A 10 -13.31 15.42 -22.61
N GLY A 11 -13.89 14.36 -23.20
CA GLY A 11 -14.93 13.56 -22.56
C GLY A 11 -14.46 12.90 -21.26
N VAL A 12 -13.30 12.24 -21.29
CA VAL A 12 -12.71 11.57 -20.11
C VAL A 12 -12.44 12.55 -18.98
N ILE A 13 -11.87 13.73 -19.26
CA ILE A 13 -11.63 14.76 -18.25
C ILE A 13 -12.95 15.26 -17.65
N THR A 14 -14.00 15.40 -18.47
CA THR A 14 -15.31 15.86 -18.03
C THR A 14 -15.99 14.85 -17.10
N GLU A 15 -15.91 13.55 -17.42
CA GLU A 15 -16.42 12.48 -16.55
C GLU A 15 -15.60 12.34 -15.27
N THR A 16 -14.26 12.47 -15.35
CA THR A 16 -13.38 12.40 -14.18
C THR A 16 -13.63 13.53 -13.18
N LYS A 17 -14.11 14.69 -13.65
CA LYS A 17 -14.53 15.81 -12.78
C LYS A 17 -15.86 15.54 -12.04
N LYS A 18 -16.69 14.63 -12.54
CA LYS A 18 -17.93 14.19 -11.85
C LYS A 18 -17.63 13.19 -10.74
N VAL A 19 -16.44 12.59 -10.73
CA VAL A 19 -16.00 11.71 -9.66
C VAL A 19 -15.77 12.54 -8.40
N THR A 20 -16.51 12.22 -7.35
CA THR A 20 -16.32 12.80 -6.02
C THR A 20 -15.07 12.20 -5.39
N TRP A 21 -13.94 12.87 -5.56
CA TRP A 21 -12.70 12.47 -4.90
C TRP A 21 -12.80 12.68 -3.38
N PRO A 22 -12.21 11.77 -2.60
CA PRO A 22 -12.20 11.87 -1.14
C PRO A 22 -11.50 13.15 -0.69
N ASN A 23 -11.94 13.70 0.44
CA ASN A 23 -11.34 14.90 1.03
C ASN A 23 -9.88 14.61 1.42
N ARG A 24 -9.01 15.62 1.35
CA ARG A 24 -7.58 15.52 1.72
C ARG A 24 -7.38 14.90 3.10
N GLN A 25 -8.25 15.20 4.06
CA GLN A 25 -8.21 14.62 5.40
C GLN A 25 -8.48 13.11 5.39
N GLN A 26 -9.41 12.62 4.57
CA GLN A 26 -9.71 11.19 4.47
C GLN A 26 -8.50 10.45 3.91
N ILE A 27 -7.87 10.99 2.86
CA ILE A 27 -6.66 10.41 2.26
C ILE A 27 -5.55 10.28 3.30
N ILE A 28 -5.28 11.34 4.06
CA ILE A 28 -4.25 11.33 5.12
C ILE A 28 -4.59 10.27 6.18
N ASN A 29 -5.83 10.25 6.67
CA ASN A 29 -6.24 9.27 7.69
C ASN A 29 -6.09 7.83 7.18
N HIS A 30 -6.48 7.56 5.92
CA HIS A 30 -6.32 6.23 5.33
C HIS A 30 -4.85 5.84 5.18
N THR A 31 -3.99 6.75 4.71
CA THR A 31 -2.55 6.49 4.61
C THR A 31 -1.92 6.24 5.98
N VAL A 32 -2.29 7.02 7.00
CA VAL A 32 -1.80 6.81 8.38
C VAL A 32 -2.22 5.44 8.90
N THR A 33 -3.48 5.05 8.72
CA THR A 33 -3.96 3.71 9.11
C THR A 33 -3.13 2.60 8.45
N VAL A 34 -2.88 2.70 7.13
CA VAL A 34 -2.06 1.72 6.42
C VAL A 34 -0.63 1.68 6.94
N LEU A 35 -0.02 2.83 7.22
CA LEU A 35 1.34 2.87 7.78
C LEU A 35 1.41 2.20 9.16
N VAL A 36 0.40 2.41 10.01
CA VAL A 36 0.31 1.77 11.32
C VAL A 36 0.17 0.25 11.17
N THR A 37 -0.72 -0.23 10.29
CA THR A 37 -0.91 -1.68 10.12
C THR A 37 0.34 -2.35 9.55
N VAL A 38 1.03 -1.71 8.60
CA VAL A 38 2.29 -2.20 8.05
C VAL A 38 3.38 -2.23 9.12
N ALA A 39 3.51 -1.17 9.93
CA ALA A 39 4.52 -1.14 11.01
C ALA A 39 4.33 -2.29 12.00
N ILE A 40 3.09 -2.56 12.42
CA ILE A 40 2.76 -3.67 13.32
C ILE A 40 3.09 -5.02 12.65
N ALA A 41 2.68 -5.19 11.40
CA ALA A 41 2.97 -6.41 10.65
C ALA A 41 4.48 -6.67 10.53
N THR A 42 5.26 -5.64 10.18
CA THR A 42 6.72 -5.74 10.08
C THR A 42 7.36 -6.14 11.40
N ILE A 43 6.90 -5.62 12.54
CA ILE A 43 7.43 -6.00 13.86
C ILE A 43 7.12 -7.47 14.15
N ILE A 44 5.89 -7.92 13.87
CA ILE A 44 5.47 -9.31 14.11
C ILE A 44 6.27 -10.27 13.24
N PHE A 45 6.27 -10.06 11.92
CA PHE A 45 7.00 -10.92 10.99
C PHE A 45 8.49 -10.90 11.25
N GLY A 46 9.09 -9.72 11.45
CA GLY A 46 10.50 -9.60 11.80
C GLY A 46 10.85 -10.36 13.08
N SER A 47 10.04 -10.24 14.13
CA SER A 47 10.27 -10.98 15.38
C SER A 47 10.18 -12.48 15.19
N ILE A 48 9.24 -12.96 14.38
CA ILE A 48 9.08 -14.38 14.04
C ILE A 48 10.30 -14.87 13.25
N ASP A 49 10.74 -14.14 12.22
CA ASP A 49 11.90 -14.51 11.40
C ASP A 49 13.19 -14.55 12.23
N PHE A 50 13.40 -13.59 13.13
CA PHE A 50 14.53 -13.59 14.06
C PHE A 50 14.44 -14.75 15.06
N GLY A 51 13.27 -15.01 15.63
CA GLY A 51 13.05 -16.11 16.57
C GLY A 51 13.27 -17.47 15.93
N LEU A 52 12.70 -17.69 14.74
CA LEU A 52 12.89 -18.92 13.97
C LEU A 52 14.35 -19.09 13.56
N SER A 53 15.03 -18.04 13.11
CA SER A 53 16.45 -18.11 12.74
C SER A 53 17.32 -18.53 13.93
N LYS A 54 17.04 -18.00 15.13
CA LYS A 54 17.77 -18.36 16.36
C LYS A 54 17.51 -19.80 16.81
N ILE A 55 16.26 -20.26 16.69
CA ILE A 55 15.90 -21.65 16.98
C ILE A 55 16.56 -22.59 15.98
N LEU A 56 16.51 -22.27 14.68
CA LEU A 56 17.17 -23.05 13.64
C LEU A 56 18.68 -23.09 13.83
N GLU A 57 19.32 -21.96 14.17
CA GLU A 57 20.74 -21.89 14.51
C GLU A 57 21.06 -22.84 15.67
N MET A 58 20.29 -22.79 16.76
CA MET A 58 20.49 -23.66 17.92
C MET A 58 20.24 -25.15 17.62
N VAL A 59 19.25 -25.48 16.80
CA VAL A 59 18.92 -26.87 16.44
C VAL A 59 19.93 -27.45 15.43
N ILE A 60 20.42 -26.63 14.49
CA ILE A 60 21.35 -27.06 13.44
C ILE A 60 22.81 -27.07 13.94
N LEU A 61 23.23 -26.08 14.75
CA LEU A 61 24.57 -26.05 15.39
C LEU A 61 24.62 -26.81 16.72
N GLY A 62 23.47 -27.22 17.27
CA GLY A 62 23.37 -28.06 18.47
C GLY A 62 23.80 -29.52 18.26
N ARG A 63 24.36 -29.84 17.08
CA ARG A 63 25.14 -31.05 16.82
C ARG A 63 26.38 -30.73 16.00
#